data_AF-A0A2V8PM72-F1
#
_entry.id   AF-A0A2V8PM72-F1
#
_cell.length_a   1.000
_cell.length_b   1.000
_cell.length_c   1.000
_cell.angle_alpha   90.00
_cell.angle_beta   90.00
_cell.angle_gamma   90.00
#
_symmetry.space_group_name_H-M   'P 1'
#
loop_
_entity.id
_entity.type
_entity.pdbx_description
1 polymer ?
#
loop_
_entity_poly.entity_id
_entity_poly.type
_entity_poly.pdbx_seq_one_letter_code
_entity_poly.pdbx_strand_id
1 'polypeptide(L)'
;NPAASGGGTGVGQKIYNLSALQIPTFPNTGPPQPPFYIRTPNRSNFDVSFFKNFNISESKKIQFRTGFFNIFNQAYPTQIATTGGLGASDIYLTLNTVCNRRVSNPPNGTGGTVNGTVCDPTGGYAYTQETLNNFGKIVNKHGRRIVEFALKFNF
;
A
#
# COMPACT_ATOMS: atom_id res chain seq x y z
N ASN A 1 -17.43 -7.83 7.53
CA ASN A 1 -16.07 -7.74 6.96
C ASN A 1 -15.45 -6.42 7.45
N PRO A 2 -14.79 -6.40 8.61
CA PRO A 2 -14.29 -5.15 9.18
C PRO A 2 -13.05 -4.69 8.39
N ALA A 3 -13.17 -3.58 7.68
CA ALA A 3 -12.03 -2.93 7.04
C ALA A 3 -11.22 -2.16 8.10
N ALA A 4 -9.90 -2.24 8.06
CA ALA A 4 -9.03 -1.42 8.90
C ALA A 4 -8.97 0.05 8.40
N SER A 5 -10.10 0.65 8.00
CA SER A 5 -10.15 1.95 7.33
C SER A 5 -9.90 3.12 8.29
N GLY A 6 -8.84 3.87 8.03
CA GLY A 6 -8.71 5.28 8.41
C GLY A 6 -9.36 6.14 7.33
N GLY A 7 -10.14 7.15 7.72
CA GLY A 7 -10.89 8.00 6.78
C GLY A 7 -10.05 8.92 5.89
N GLY A 8 -8.71 8.81 5.94
CA GLY A 8 -7.80 9.69 5.20
C GLY A 8 -7.79 9.41 3.71
N THR A 9 -7.93 10.47 2.90
CA THR A 9 -7.87 10.40 1.44
C THR A 9 -6.72 11.23 0.87
N GLY A 10 -6.12 12.15 1.62
CA GLY A 10 -4.99 12.99 1.18
C GLY A 10 -3.61 12.41 1.50
N VAL A 11 -2.57 12.88 0.80
CA VAL A 11 -1.17 12.63 1.20
C VAL A 11 -0.94 13.19 2.60
N GLY A 12 -0.23 12.45 3.44
CA GLY A 12 -0.01 12.76 4.85
C GLY A 12 -1.10 12.26 5.79
N GLN A 13 -2.29 11.90 5.28
CA GLN A 13 -3.39 11.35 6.09
C GLN A 13 -3.28 9.84 6.23
N LYS A 14 -3.91 9.28 7.27
CA LYS A 14 -3.96 7.84 7.51
C LYS A 14 -5.20 7.21 6.88
N ILE A 15 -4.98 6.34 5.91
CA ILE A 15 -6.01 5.51 5.27
C ILE A 15 -6.27 4.21 6.03
N TYR A 16 -5.36 3.80 6.91
CA TYR A 16 -5.58 2.66 7.78
C TYR A 16 -5.39 3.03 9.24
N ASN A 17 -6.20 2.44 10.10
CA ASN A 17 -6.12 2.66 11.54
C ASN A 17 -5.34 1.51 12.20
N LEU A 18 -4.22 1.84 12.84
CA LEU A 18 -3.41 0.88 13.58
C LEU A 18 -4.18 0.24 14.74
N SER A 19 -5.15 0.94 15.34
CA SER A 19 -5.94 0.39 16.46
C SER A 19 -6.86 -0.77 16.04
N ALA A 20 -7.03 -1.01 14.74
CA ALA A 20 -7.74 -2.19 14.23
C ALA A 20 -6.84 -3.44 14.18
N LEU A 21 -5.53 -3.27 14.46
CA LEU A 21 -4.54 -4.33 14.53
C LEU A 21 -4.09 -4.50 15.97
N GLN A 22 -3.96 -5.75 16.40
CA GLN A 22 -3.49 -6.08 17.73
C GLN A 22 -2.26 -6.98 17.62
N ILE A 23 -1.25 -6.71 18.45
CA ILE A 23 -0.12 -7.61 18.62
C ILE A 23 -0.58 -8.80 19.47
N PRO A 24 -0.42 -10.06 19.01
CA PRO A 24 -0.75 -11.22 19.83
C PRO A 24 0.02 -11.22 21.16
N THR A 25 -0.64 -11.67 22.22
CA THR A 25 -0.03 -11.82 23.56
C THR A 25 0.44 -13.26 23.75
N PHE A 26 1.65 -13.47 24.27
CA PHE A 26 2.12 -14.80 24.64
C PHE A 26 1.17 -15.48 25.66
N PRO A 27 0.87 -16.79 25.54
CA PRO A 27 1.35 -17.77 24.55
C PRO A 27 0.51 -17.84 23.26
N ASN A 28 -0.45 -16.94 23.09
CA ASN A 28 -1.39 -16.97 21.96
C ASN A 28 -0.72 -16.42 20.68
N THR A 29 -0.87 -17.13 19.57
CA THR A 29 -0.31 -16.75 18.27
C THR A 29 -1.26 -15.87 17.44
N GLY A 30 -2.46 -15.58 17.95
CA GLY A 30 -3.50 -14.88 17.22
C GLY A 30 -4.21 -15.80 16.19
N PRO A 31 -5.24 -15.30 15.50
CA PRO A 31 -5.94 -16.07 14.48
C PRO A 31 -5.02 -16.33 13.26
N PRO A 32 -5.01 -17.56 12.71
CA PRO A 32 -4.18 -17.93 11.56
C PRO A 32 -4.64 -17.28 10.24
N GLN A 33 -5.88 -16.78 10.21
CA GLN A 33 -6.41 -15.98 9.12
C GLN A 33 -6.62 -14.54 9.62
N PRO A 34 -6.10 -13.52 8.91
CA PRO A 34 -6.29 -12.14 9.31
C PRO A 34 -7.80 -11.81 9.27
N PRO A 35 -8.38 -11.27 10.35
CA PRO A 35 -9.82 -10.96 10.40
C PRO A 35 -10.20 -9.74 9.55
N PHE A 36 -9.21 -9.04 8.99
CA PHE A 36 -9.36 -7.83 8.19
C PHE A 36 -8.82 -8.03 6.78
N TYR A 37 -9.58 -7.53 5.81
CA TYR A 37 -9.16 -7.45 4.42
C TYR A 37 -8.80 -6.00 4.08
N ILE A 38 -7.52 -5.74 3.85
CA ILE A 38 -6.99 -4.41 3.55
C ILE A 38 -7.26 -4.10 2.07
N ARG A 39 -8.04 -3.05 1.79
CA ARG A 39 -8.29 -2.55 0.44
C ARG A 39 -7.85 -1.11 0.32
N THR A 40 -7.18 -0.79 -0.78
CA THR A 40 -6.97 0.60 -1.18
C THR A 40 -8.30 1.23 -1.60
N PRO A 41 -8.42 2.58 -1.58
CA PRO A 41 -9.68 3.26 -1.89
C PRO A 41 -10.11 2.99 -3.32
N ASN A 42 -11.40 3.24 -3.55
CA ASN A 42 -11.95 3.21 -4.88
C ASN A 42 -11.22 4.19 -5.81
N ARG A 43 -11.00 3.72 -7.03
CA ARG A 43 -10.45 4.49 -8.14
C ARG A 43 -11.55 4.65 -9.20
N SER A 44 -11.62 5.83 -9.80
CA SER A 44 -12.52 6.16 -10.90
C SER A 44 -11.66 6.68 -12.04
N ASN A 45 -11.37 5.79 -12.99
CA ASN A 45 -10.59 6.11 -14.17
C ASN A 45 -11.52 6.34 -15.36
N PHE A 46 -11.26 7.43 -16.10
CA PHE A 46 -12.03 7.78 -17.29
C PHE A 46 -11.08 7.94 -18.46
N ASP A 47 -11.29 7.10 -19.47
CA ASP A 47 -10.51 7.08 -20.70
C ASP A 47 -11.43 7.47 -21.86
N VAL A 48 -11.00 8.41 -22.70
CA VAL A 48 -11.79 8.98 -23.79
C VAL A 48 -11.03 8.85 -25.09
N SER A 49 -11.69 8.36 -26.14
CA SER A 49 -11.10 8.27 -27.47
C SER A 49 -12.00 8.92 -28.51
N PHE A 50 -11.41 9.76 -29.35
CA PHE A 50 -12.08 10.37 -30.50
C PHE A 50 -11.46 9.83 -31.77
N PHE A 51 -12.30 9.50 -32.76
CA PHE A 51 -11.84 9.16 -34.09
C PHE A 51 -12.68 9.81 -35.18
N LYS A 52 -12.02 10.20 -36.27
CA LYS A 52 -12.68 10.72 -37.46
C LYS A 52 -12.06 10.10 -38.71
N ASN A 53 -12.94 9.60 -39.58
CA ASN A 53 -12.59 9.17 -40.92
C ASN A 53 -12.83 10.34 -41.89
N PHE A 54 -11.85 10.61 -42.72
CA PHE A 54 -11.92 11.50 -43.87
C PHE A 54 -11.78 10.65 -45.13
N ASN A 55 -12.82 10.64 -45.96
CA ASN A 55 -12.79 9.97 -47.24
C ASN A 55 -12.03 10.87 -48.23
N ILE A 56 -11.01 10.34 -48.89
CA ILE A 56 -10.27 11.05 -49.94
C ILE A 56 -10.84 10.68 -51.31
N SER A 57 -11.14 9.39 -51.52
CA SER A 57 -11.81 8.87 -52.73
C SER A 57 -12.75 7.72 -52.34
N GLU A 58 -13.38 7.09 -53.33
CA GLU A 58 -14.26 5.93 -53.11
C GLU A 58 -13.54 4.75 -52.43
N SER A 59 -12.24 4.55 -52.74
CA SER A 59 -11.40 3.51 -52.12
C SER A 59 -10.52 4.00 -50.98
N LYS A 60 -10.16 5.29 -50.93
CA LYS A 60 -9.13 5.81 -50.00
C LYS A 60 -9.72 6.54 -48.80
N LYS A 61 -9.27 6.17 -47.59
CA LYS A 61 -9.71 6.80 -46.33
C LYS A 61 -8.54 7.04 -45.39
N ILE A 62 -8.46 8.26 -44.84
CA ILE A 62 -7.59 8.58 -43.71
C ILE A 62 -8.43 8.58 -42.43
N GLN A 63 -7.91 7.95 -41.38
CA GLN A 63 -8.49 8.02 -40.05
C GLN A 63 -7.50 8.66 -39.07
N PHE A 64 -7.97 9.68 -38.37
CA PHE A 64 -7.30 10.23 -37.20
C PHE A 64 -7.95 9.69 -35.95
N ARG A 65 -7.14 9.28 -34.97
CA ARG A 65 -7.59 8.92 -33.62
C ARG A 65 -6.77 9.67 -32.59
N THR A 66 -7.43 10.13 -31.53
CA THR A 66 -6.77 10.63 -30.32
C THR A 66 -7.38 9.99 -29.09
N GLY A 67 -6.54 9.53 -28.17
CA GLY A 67 -6.93 8.92 -26.89
C GLY A 67 -6.40 9.72 -25.71
N PHE A 68 -7.21 9.88 -24.67
CA PHE A 68 -6.86 10.49 -23.40
C PHE A 68 -7.15 9.48 -22.28
N PHE A 69 -6.13 9.08 -21.53
CA PHE A 69 -6.27 8.14 -20.42
C PHE A 69 -6.15 8.88 -19.09
N ASN A 70 -7.02 8.51 -18.14
CA ASN A 70 -7.16 9.21 -16.87
C ASN A 70 -7.38 10.72 -17.07
N ILE A 71 -8.42 11.08 -17.82
CA ILE A 71 -8.65 12.47 -18.26
C ILE A 71 -8.84 13.45 -17.09
N PHE A 72 -9.34 12.98 -15.94
CA PHE A 72 -9.47 13.77 -14.72
C PHE A 72 -8.23 13.73 -13.81
N ASN A 73 -7.17 13.04 -14.22
CA ASN A 73 -5.90 12.93 -13.52
C ASN A 73 -6.07 12.50 -12.05
N GLN A 74 -6.90 11.49 -11.79
CA GLN A 74 -7.02 10.96 -10.43
C GLN A 74 -5.70 10.30 -10.03
N ALA A 75 -5.08 10.81 -8.97
CA ALA A 75 -3.85 10.24 -8.41
C ALA A 75 -4.16 9.14 -7.40
N TYR A 76 -3.40 8.04 -7.44
CA TYR A 76 -3.58 6.90 -6.54
C TYR A 76 -2.25 6.21 -6.18
N PRO A 77 -2.20 5.47 -5.05
CA PRO A 77 -1.06 4.62 -4.71
C PRO A 77 -0.87 3.50 -5.74
N THR A 78 0.33 3.37 -6.28
CA THR A 78 0.72 2.32 -7.25
C THR A 78 1.77 1.38 -6.66
N GLN A 79 2.59 1.85 -5.72
CA GLN A 79 3.71 1.12 -5.13
C GLN A 79 3.40 0.74 -3.69
N ILE A 80 3.17 -0.56 -3.47
CA ILE A 80 2.89 -1.12 -2.15
C ILE A 80 4.06 -2.00 -1.71
N ALA A 81 4.70 -1.62 -0.60
CA ALA A 81 5.74 -2.40 0.06
C ALA A 81 5.45 -2.48 1.57
N THR A 82 5.72 -3.64 2.16
CA THR A 82 5.59 -3.90 3.59
C THR A 82 6.93 -3.81 4.34
N THR A 83 8.00 -3.54 3.59
CA THR A 83 9.37 -3.42 4.07
C THR A 83 10.03 -2.20 3.43
N GLY A 84 11.02 -1.63 4.12
CA GLY A 84 11.59 -0.32 3.79
C GLY A 84 10.87 0.81 4.52
N GLY A 85 11.63 1.80 5.00
CA GLY A 85 11.11 2.91 5.80
C GLY A 85 10.18 3.86 5.03
N LEU A 86 9.99 5.06 5.57
CA LEU A 86 9.19 6.10 4.92
C LEU A 86 9.68 6.39 3.49
N GLY A 87 8.79 6.25 2.51
CA GLY A 87 9.08 6.47 1.09
C GLY A 87 9.34 5.21 0.27
N ALA A 88 9.49 4.04 0.89
CA ALA A 88 9.59 2.75 0.17
C ALA A 88 8.24 2.30 -0.43
N SER A 89 7.13 2.82 0.10
CA SER A 89 5.78 2.58 -0.39
C SER A 89 4.97 3.87 -0.37
N ASP A 90 4.00 3.97 -1.28
CA ASP A 90 3.01 5.03 -1.34
C ASP A 90 2.06 5.04 -0.13
N ILE A 91 1.90 3.89 0.55
CA ILE A 91 1.20 3.78 1.83
C ILE A 91 2.12 3.05 2.80
N TYR A 92 2.40 3.65 3.96
CA TYR A 92 3.29 3.03 4.93
C TYR A 92 2.58 1.89 5.67
N LEU A 93 2.97 0.65 5.37
CA LEU A 93 2.35 -0.58 5.92
C LEU A 93 3.27 -1.38 6.85
N THR A 94 4.44 -0.84 7.19
CA THR A 94 5.43 -1.52 8.03
C THR A 94 4.97 -1.60 9.48
N LEU A 95 4.89 -2.83 10.00
CA LEU A 95 4.55 -3.14 11.39
C LEU A 95 5.80 -3.67 12.11
N ASN A 96 6.50 -2.80 12.82
CA ASN A 96 7.64 -3.17 13.63
C ASN A 96 7.25 -3.16 15.11
N THR A 97 7.71 -4.17 15.83
CA THR A 97 7.46 -4.33 17.26
C THR A 97 8.75 -4.39 18.05
N VAL A 98 8.74 -3.84 19.26
CA VAL A 98 9.81 -3.92 20.24
C VAL A 98 9.35 -4.72 21.45
N CYS A 99 10.31 -5.36 22.09
CA CYS A 99 10.06 -6.15 23.30
C CYS A 99 9.94 -5.22 24.51
N ASN A 100 8.88 -5.37 25.31
CA ASN A 100 8.67 -4.54 26.49
C ASN A 100 9.57 -4.96 27.67
N ARG A 101 9.94 -6.24 27.74
CA ARG A 101 10.75 -6.81 28.81
C ARG A 101 11.90 -7.63 28.25
N ARG A 102 13.12 -7.35 28.70
CA ARG A 102 14.29 -8.18 28.38
C ARG A 102 14.89 -8.75 29.65
N VAL A 103 15.35 -9.99 29.58
CA VAL A 103 16.02 -10.70 30.68
C VAL A 103 17.48 -10.90 30.33
N SER A 104 18.37 -10.64 31.28
CA SER A 104 19.81 -10.82 31.10
C SER A 104 20.23 -12.23 31.49
N ASN A 105 21.09 -12.82 30.66
CA ASN A 105 21.69 -14.13 30.89
C ASN A 105 20.70 -15.24 31.27
N PRO A 106 19.56 -15.41 30.54
CA PRO A 106 18.64 -16.48 30.84
C PRO A 106 19.29 -17.85 30.54
N PRO A 107 18.86 -18.93 31.22
CA PRO A 107 19.31 -20.29 30.93
C PRO A 107 19.08 -20.65 29.45
N ASN A 108 20.06 -21.30 28.82
CA ASN A 108 20.03 -21.65 27.39
C ASN A 108 19.53 -23.08 27.11
N GLY A 109 19.13 -23.83 28.13
CA GLY A 109 18.66 -25.22 28.00
C GLY A 109 19.78 -26.27 27.83
N THR A 110 21.05 -25.88 27.80
CA THR A 110 22.21 -26.79 27.68
C THR A 110 23.15 -26.74 28.89
N GLY A 111 22.65 -26.24 30.03
CA GLY A 111 23.42 -26.11 31.28
C GLY A 111 24.24 -24.83 31.40
N GLY A 112 24.03 -23.85 30.51
CA GLY A 112 24.64 -22.51 30.58
C GLY A 112 23.61 -21.39 30.46
N THR A 113 24.08 -20.16 30.25
CA THR A 113 23.25 -18.98 30.03
C THR A 113 23.50 -18.37 28.65
N VAL A 114 22.49 -17.74 28.06
CA VAL A 114 22.65 -16.95 26.84
C VAL A 114 23.39 -15.66 27.19
N ASN A 115 24.56 -15.40 26.62
CA ASN A 115 25.28 -14.14 26.89
C ASN A 115 24.52 -12.93 26.31
N GLY A 116 24.12 -11.99 27.16
CA GLY A 116 23.43 -10.77 26.78
C GLY A 116 21.99 -10.69 27.27
N THR A 117 21.15 -9.88 26.58
CA THR A 117 19.73 -9.74 26.93
C THR A 117 18.84 -10.35 25.87
N VAL A 118 17.95 -11.24 26.29
CA VAL A 118 16.96 -11.89 25.43
C VAL A 118 15.59 -11.27 25.70
N CYS A 119 14.75 -11.19 24.67
CA CYS A 119 13.37 -10.75 24.84
C CYS A 119 12.58 -11.79 25.66
N ASP A 120 11.91 -11.34 26.71
CA ASP A 120 10.97 -12.16 27.47
C ASP A 120 9.55 -11.95 26.89
N PRO A 121 8.99 -12.95 26.18
CA PRO A 121 7.70 -12.80 25.52
C PRO A 121 6.53 -12.62 26.51
N THR A 122 6.71 -12.98 27.79
CA THR A 122 5.68 -12.78 28.83
C THR A 122 5.45 -11.31 29.17
N GLY A 123 6.45 -10.45 28.93
CA GLY A 123 6.31 -8.99 29.05
C GLY A 123 5.57 -8.34 27.87
N GLY A 124 5.31 -9.11 26.81
CA GLY A 124 4.65 -8.64 25.61
C GLY A 124 5.52 -7.71 24.74
N TYR A 125 4.87 -7.18 23.71
CA TYR A 125 5.48 -6.34 22.68
C TYR A 125 4.67 -5.06 22.50
N ALA A 126 5.34 -4.00 22.03
CA ALA A 126 4.72 -2.74 21.64
C ALA A 126 5.16 -2.37 20.21
N TYR A 127 4.32 -1.62 19.49
CA TYR A 127 4.73 -1.07 18.21
C TYR A 127 5.85 -0.03 18.40
N THR A 128 6.78 0.05 17.44
CA THR A 128 7.76 1.14 17.43
C THR A 128 7.08 2.48 17.24
N GLN A 129 7.73 3.57 17.67
CA GLN A 129 7.20 4.92 17.45
C GLN A 129 7.00 5.23 15.96
N GLU A 130 7.85 4.68 15.09
CA GLU A 130 7.71 4.83 13.64
C GLU A 130 6.41 4.21 13.14
N THR A 131 6.09 2.99 13.56
CA THR A 131 4.82 2.32 13.23
C THR A 131 3.63 3.09 13.80
N LEU A 132 3.68 3.54 15.06
CA LEU A 132 2.61 4.35 15.67
C LEU A 132 2.34 5.64 14.88
N ASN A 133 3.39 6.32 14.45
CA ASN A 133 3.28 7.60 13.76
C ASN A 133 2.81 7.43 12.31
N ASN A 134 3.28 6.39 11.61
CA ASN A 134 3.17 6.31 10.16
C ASN A 134 2.31 5.19 9.62
N PHE A 135 1.92 4.19 10.41
CA PHE A 135 1.08 3.10 9.88
C PHE A 135 -0.19 3.63 9.22
N GLY A 136 -0.45 3.14 8.01
CA GLY A 136 -1.57 3.56 7.18
C GLY A 136 -1.43 4.96 6.58
N LYS A 137 -0.31 5.66 6.75
CA LYS A 137 -0.13 7.00 6.18
C LYS A 137 0.07 6.92 4.66
N ILE A 138 -0.68 7.71 3.91
CA ILE A 138 -0.46 7.92 2.49
C ILE A 138 0.79 8.80 2.35
N VAL A 139 1.89 8.21 1.87
CA VAL A 139 3.17 8.90 1.67
C VAL A 139 3.20 9.58 0.31
N ASN A 140 2.66 8.92 -0.72
CA ASN A 140 2.65 9.46 -2.07
C ASN A 140 1.44 8.95 -2.87
N LYS A 141 1.15 9.62 -3.98
CA LYS A 141 0.18 9.20 -4.98
C LYS A 141 0.69 9.56 -6.36
N HIS A 142 0.43 8.70 -7.33
CA HIS A 142 0.86 8.91 -8.71
C HIS A 142 -0.34 9.19 -9.59
N GLY A 143 -0.27 10.27 -10.35
CA GLY A 143 -1.17 10.54 -11.47
C GLY A 143 -0.46 10.23 -12.77
N ARG A 144 -0.99 9.31 -13.57
CA ARG A 144 -0.51 9.06 -14.93
C ARG A 144 -1.54 9.62 -15.90
N ARG A 145 -1.13 10.57 -16.74
CA ARG A 145 -1.92 11.08 -17.86
C ARG A 145 -1.24 10.68 -19.15
N ILE A 146 -1.97 10.01 -20.03
CA ILE A 146 -1.45 9.52 -21.31
C ILE A 146 -2.30 10.14 -22.41
N VAL A 147 -1.62 10.66 -23.44
CA VAL A 147 -2.26 11.11 -24.68
C VAL A 147 -1.70 10.27 -25.82
N GLU A 148 -2.59 9.68 -26.60
CA GLU A 148 -2.24 8.86 -27.77
C GLU A 148 -2.77 9.50 -29.04
N PHE A 149 -1.97 9.41 -30.10
CA PHE A 149 -2.35 9.82 -31.45
C PHE A 149 -2.09 8.66 -32.39
N ALA A 150 -3.06 8.38 -33.27
CA ALA A 150 -2.89 7.37 -34.30
C ALA A 150 -3.42 7.88 -35.64
N LEU A 151 -2.70 7.50 -36.70
CA LEU A 151 -3.05 7.74 -38.09
C LEU A 151 -3.18 6.40 -38.79
N LYS A 152 -4.31 6.15 -39.46
CA LYS A 152 -4.51 4.95 -40.29
C LYS A 152 -4.87 5.37 -41.71
N PHE A 153 -4.14 4.84 -42.68
CA PHE A 153 -4.45 4.96 -44.10
C PHE A 153 -5.04 3.64 -44.61
N ASN A 154 -6.15 3.71 -45.35
CA ASN A 154 -6.76 2.57 -46.03
C ASN A 154 -6.76 2.85 -47.53
N PHE A 155 -6.34 1.87 -48.32
CA PHE A 155 -6.20 1.91 -49.78
C PHE A 155 -7.12 0.89 -50.45
#